data_AF-A0AAW1L4I0-F1
#
_entry.id   AF-A0AAW1L4I0-F1
#
_cell.length_a   1.000
_cell.length_b   1.000
_cell.length_c   1.000
_cell.angle_alpha   90.00
_cell.angle_beta   90.00
_cell.angle_gamma   90.00
#
_symmetry.space_group_name_H-M   'P 1'
#
loop_
_entity.id
_entity.type
_entity.pdbx_description
1 polymer ?
#
loop_
_entity_poly.entity_id
_entity_poly.type
_entity_poly.pdbx_seq_one_letter_code
_entity_poly.pdbx_strand_id
1 'polypeptide(L)'
;MSDELLNILQTYENDVVLIQTGIISYHILSPEQLFSELQKLQTKYTLPIALSTDNVYFYYKIIQMKSFIKNNMLIISFGIPLVNMYTYDLYQMFPLPTPHQNDPAIFSYIEPTYQFILVSIAKTYYHMINDLTSCKEYIPKNWLGYGLTTSKKIDFEECEIQLLWKTTTIIPRSCQIRNLIAEM
;
A
#
# COMPACT_ATOMS: atom_id res chain seq x y z
N MET A 1 -3.74 35.77 32.01
CA MET A 1 -2.30 35.44 31.94
C MET A 1 -2.01 34.06 32.54
N SER A 2 -2.54 33.71 33.73
CA SER A 2 -2.51 32.35 34.31
C SER A 2 -3.14 31.30 33.39
N ASP A 3 -4.34 31.57 32.89
CA ASP A 3 -5.15 30.55 32.22
C ASP A 3 -4.69 30.24 30.80
N GLU A 4 -4.05 31.21 30.13
CA GLU A 4 -3.41 31.01 28.81
C GLU A 4 -2.21 30.08 28.89
N LEU A 5 -1.36 30.25 29.90
CA LEU A 5 -0.22 29.36 30.15
C LEU A 5 -0.70 27.95 30.50
N LEU A 6 -1.76 27.83 31.29
CA LEU A 6 -2.35 26.54 31.65
C LEU A 6 -2.90 25.82 30.41
N ASN A 7 -3.60 26.53 29.53
CA ASN A 7 -4.13 25.98 28.28
C ASN A 7 -3.02 25.53 27.33
N ILE A 8 -1.93 26.30 27.21
CA ILE A 8 -0.77 25.93 26.40
C ILE A 8 -0.14 24.64 26.94
N LEU A 9 0.09 24.55 28.25
CA LEU A 9 0.67 23.38 28.88
C LEU A 9 -0.19 22.13 28.70
N GLN A 10 -1.51 22.24 28.89
CA GLN A 10 -2.44 21.14 28.67
C GLN A 10 -2.46 20.66 27.21
N THR A 11 -2.33 21.59 26.25
CA THR A 11 -2.24 21.24 24.82
C THR A 11 -0.99 20.40 24.56
N TYR A 12 0.16 20.80 25.11
CA TYR A 12 1.40 20.03 24.96
C TYR A 12 1.36 18.67 25.66
N GLU A 13 0.73 18.55 26.83
CA GLU A 13 0.56 17.26 27.50
C GLU A 13 -0.30 16.31 26.66
N ASN A 14 -1.40 16.80 26.11
CA ASN A 14 -2.25 16.02 25.21
C ASN A 14 -1.50 15.59 23.94
N ASP A 15 -0.70 16.50 23.37
CA ASP A 15 0.15 16.20 22.22
C ASP A 15 1.18 15.11 22.53
N VAL A 16 1.79 15.10 23.72
CA VAL A 16 2.73 14.05 24.14
C VAL A 16 2.04 12.69 24.22
N VAL A 17 0.80 12.63 24.73
CA VAL A 17 0.01 11.40 24.75
C VAL A 17 -0.32 10.92 23.32
N LEU A 18 -0.68 11.83 22.42
CA LEU A 18 -0.90 11.52 21.00
C LEU A 18 0.39 11.02 20.34
N ILE A 19 1.53 11.64 20.66
CA ILE A 19 2.85 11.22 20.18
C ILE A 19 3.17 9.79 20.61
N GLN A 20 2.91 9.45 21.87
CA GLN A 20 3.15 8.11 22.39
C GLN A 20 2.24 7.05 21.74
N THR A 21 1.05 7.45 21.28
CA THR A 21 0.12 6.58 20.53
C THR A 21 0.37 6.59 19.02
N GLY A 22 1.40 7.31 18.53
CA GLY A 22 1.77 7.36 17.12
C GLY A 22 0.93 8.32 16.28
N ILE A 23 0.13 9.19 16.91
CA ILE A 23 -0.70 10.20 16.26
C ILE A 23 0.05 11.53 16.23
N ILE A 24 0.28 12.06 15.03
CA ILE A 24 0.93 13.36 14.86
C ILE A 24 -0.09 14.47 15.07
N SER A 25 0.10 15.29 16.09
CA SER A 25 -0.62 16.55 16.25
C SER A 25 -0.04 17.61 15.31
N TYR A 26 -0.91 18.36 14.64
CA TYR A 26 -0.52 19.47 13.76
C TYR A 26 0.21 20.61 14.52
N HIS A 27 0.08 20.66 15.84
CA HIS A 27 0.80 21.59 16.70
C HIS A 27 2.31 21.26 16.82
N ILE A 28 2.68 19.99 16.65
CA ILE A 28 4.07 19.52 16.71
C ILE A 28 4.78 19.71 15.37
N LEU A 29 4.07 19.46 14.28
CA LEU A 29 4.57 19.57 12.93
C LEU A 29 3.48 20.17 12.05
N SER A 30 3.62 21.45 11.71
CA SER A 30 2.65 22.13 10.87
C SER A 30 2.74 21.66 9.40
N PRO A 31 1.65 21.75 8.62
CA PRO A 31 1.67 21.39 7.21
C PRO A 31 2.72 22.16 6.41
N GLU A 32 2.94 23.44 6.72
CA GLU A 32 3.91 24.30 6.06
C GLU A 32 5.36 23.87 6.37
N GLN A 33 5.63 23.53 7.64
CA GLN A 33 6.93 23.00 8.05
C GLN A 33 7.22 21.67 7.36
N LEU A 34 6.25 20.76 7.38
CA LEU A 34 6.36 19.46 6.70
C LEU A 34 6.58 19.64 5.19
N PHE A 35 5.85 20.54 4.55
CA PHE A 35 6.02 20.84 3.13
C PHE A 35 7.43 21.33 2.82
N SER A 36 7.95 22.29 3.61
CA SER A 36 9.31 22.82 3.44
C SER A 36 10.38 21.73 3.57
N GLU A 37 10.26 20.83 4.55
CA GLU A 37 11.21 19.73 4.73
C GLU A 37 11.10 18.69 3.61
N LEU A 38 9.89 18.35 3.16
CA LEU A 38 9.68 17.44 2.04
C LEU A 38 10.25 17.99 0.73
N GLN A 39 10.13 19.31 0.49
CA GLN A 39 10.71 19.96 -0.69
C GLN A 39 12.24 19.77 -0.76
N LYS A 40 12.93 19.86 0.38
CA LYS A 40 14.37 19.63 0.46
C LYS A 40 14.71 18.18 0.10
N LEU A 41 13.91 17.22 0.56
CA LEU A 41 14.11 15.79 0.30
C LEU A 41 13.81 15.38 -1.15
N GLN A 42 12.82 16.02 -1.78
CA GLN A 42 12.40 15.72 -3.15
C GLN A 42 13.52 15.90 -4.18
N THR A 43 14.52 16.74 -3.88
CA THR A 43 15.71 16.93 -4.74
C THR A 43 16.61 15.69 -4.83
N LYS A 44 16.53 14.79 -3.84
CA LYS A 44 17.41 13.61 -3.72
C LYS A 44 16.67 12.29 -3.76
N TYR A 45 15.41 12.28 -3.34
CA TYR A 45 14.63 11.06 -3.15
C TYR A 45 13.27 11.17 -3.83
N THR A 46 12.79 10.03 -4.34
CA THR A 46 11.42 9.91 -4.82
C THR A 46 10.49 9.77 -3.63
N LEU A 47 9.60 10.75 -3.49
CA LEU A 47 8.59 10.74 -2.45
C LEU A 47 7.36 9.92 -2.89
N PRO A 48 6.66 9.26 -1.94
CA PRO A 48 5.49 8.41 -2.23
C PRO A 48 4.30 9.16 -2.81
N ILE A 49 4.16 10.44 -2.46
CA ILE A 49 3.04 11.29 -2.86
C ILE A 49 3.65 12.52 -3.54
N ALA A 50 3.17 12.89 -4.74
CA ALA A 50 3.60 14.13 -5.37
C ALA A 50 3.43 15.29 -4.39
N LEU A 51 4.39 16.20 -4.27
CA LEU A 51 4.31 17.24 -3.25
C LEU A 51 3.51 18.45 -3.75
N SER A 52 2.39 18.76 -3.10
CA SER A 52 1.60 19.99 -3.29
C SER A 52 1.02 20.47 -1.96
N THR A 53 0.61 21.74 -1.91
CA THR A 53 -0.10 22.31 -0.75
C THR A 53 -1.38 21.54 -0.43
N ASP A 54 -2.02 20.99 -1.46
CA ASP A 54 -3.33 20.33 -1.37
C ASP A 54 -3.23 18.85 -1.02
N ASN A 55 -2.02 18.30 -0.86
CA ASN A 55 -1.83 16.88 -0.61
C ASN A 55 -0.79 16.58 0.48
N VAL A 56 -0.10 17.60 1.01
CA VAL A 56 0.87 17.45 2.10
C VAL A 56 0.26 16.76 3.31
N TYR A 57 -1.03 16.95 3.58
CA TYR A 57 -1.70 16.32 4.72
C TYR A 57 -1.78 14.79 4.62
N PHE A 58 -1.68 14.21 3.42
CA PHE A 58 -1.63 12.75 3.27
C PHE A 58 -0.34 12.15 3.84
N TYR A 59 0.73 12.94 3.97
CA TYR A 59 1.97 12.48 4.61
C TYR A 59 1.78 12.11 6.07
N TYR A 60 0.91 12.81 6.82
CA TYR A 60 0.61 12.44 8.21
C TYR A 60 0.03 11.03 8.33
N LYS A 61 -0.61 10.51 7.28
CA LYS A 61 -1.10 9.14 7.25
C LYS A 61 -0.01 8.11 7.02
N ILE A 62 1.14 8.45 6.44
CA ILE A 62 2.19 7.48 6.07
C ILE A 62 3.50 7.64 6.84
N ILE A 63 3.73 8.79 7.46
CA ILE A 63 4.87 9.03 8.32
C ILE A 63 4.81 8.10 9.53
N GLN A 64 5.95 7.49 9.85
CA GLN A 64 6.14 6.72 11.06
C GLN A 64 6.76 7.63 12.12
N MET A 65 6.09 7.78 13.24
CA MET A 65 6.61 8.58 14.34
C MET A 65 7.24 7.67 15.39
N LYS A 66 8.39 8.10 15.91
CA LYS A 66 9.03 7.50 17.09
C LYS A 66 9.36 8.61 18.07
N SER A 67 9.07 8.40 19.35
CA SER A 67 9.42 9.33 20.40
C SER A 67 10.19 8.63 21.50
N PHE A 68 11.14 9.34 22.09
CA PHE A 68 11.90 8.86 23.23
C PHE A 68 12.43 10.03 24.04
N ILE A 69 12.65 9.81 25.34
CA ILE A 69 13.25 10.79 26.23
C ILE A 69 14.72 10.44 26.37
N LYS A 70 15.60 11.42 26.13
CA LYS A 70 17.05 11.29 26.34
C LYS A 70 17.58 12.57 26.97
N ASN A 71 18.31 12.45 28.09
CA ASN A 71 18.88 13.58 28.81
C ASN A 71 17.84 14.67 29.14
N ASN A 72 16.66 14.28 29.63
CA ASN A 72 15.53 15.17 29.91
C ASN A 72 14.98 15.96 28.69
N MET A 73 15.33 15.55 27.46
CA MET A 73 14.74 16.09 26.23
C MET A 73 13.82 15.07 25.60
N LEU A 74 12.62 15.50 25.22
CA LEU A 74 11.72 14.74 24.34
C LEU A 74 12.23 14.87 22.91
N ILE A 75 12.62 13.74 22.31
CA ILE A 75 13.03 13.67 20.93
C ILE A 75 11.93 12.97 20.15
N ILE A 76 11.47 13.61 19.07
CA ILE A 76 10.47 13.09 18.15
C ILE A 76 11.15 12.92 16.80
N SER A 77 11.08 11.72 16.24
CA SER A 77 11.62 11.38 14.93
C SER A 77 10.48 11.04 13.99
N PHE A 78 10.46 11.72 12.84
CA PHE A 78 9.53 11.46 11.75
C PHE A 78 10.25 10.66 10.66
N GLY A 79 9.86 9.39 10.52
CA GLY A 79 10.30 8.52 9.44
C GLY A 79 9.38 8.68 8.23
N ILE A 80 9.89 9.32 7.18
CA ILE A 80 9.18 9.44 5.90
C ILE A 80 9.53 8.19 5.06
N PRO A 81 8.54 7.38 4.65
CA PRO A 81 8.82 6.24 3.78
C PRO A 81 9.26 6.74 2.41
N LEU A 82 10.35 6.15 1.90
CA LEU A 82 10.84 6.39 0.55
C LEU A 82 10.30 5.28 -0.35
N VAL A 83 10.03 5.62 -1.62
CA VAL A 83 9.55 4.65 -2.61
C VAL A 83 10.57 4.47 -3.72
N ASN A 84 10.49 3.32 -4.37
CA ASN A 84 11.14 3.14 -5.65
C ASN A 84 10.34 3.91 -6.74
N MET A 85 10.89 3.95 -7.95
CA MET A 85 10.28 4.66 -9.07
C MET A 85 9.09 3.91 -9.72
N TYR A 86 8.64 2.79 -9.15
CA TYR A 86 7.66 1.92 -9.79
C TYR A 86 6.28 2.05 -9.15
N THR A 87 5.32 2.43 -9.96
CA THR A 87 3.89 2.37 -9.64
C THR A 87 3.30 1.08 -10.19
N TYR A 88 2.36 0.51 -9.44
CA TYR A 88 1.70 -0.75 -9.77
C TYR A 88 0.19 -0.56 -9.80
N ASP A 89 -0.44 -1.18 -10.80
CA ASP A 89 -1.88 -1.39 -10.83
C ASP A 89 -2.21 -2.61 -9.96
N LEU A 90 -3.15 -2.45 -9.03
CA LEU A 90 -3.67 -3.55 -8.22
C LEU A 90 -4.90 -4.15 -8.89
N TYR A 91 -4.85 -5.45 -9.16
CA TYR A 91 -6.00 -6.22 -9.61
C TYR A 91 -6.40 -7.25 -8.55
N GLN A 92 -7.71 -7.32 -8.28
CA GLN A 92 -8.29 -8.41 -7.53
C GLN A 92 -8.69 -9.52 -8.50
N MET A 93 -8.28 -10.74 -8.20
CA MET A 93 -8.55 -11.91 -9.02
C MET A 93 -9.83 -12.58 -8.56
N PHE A 94 -10.70 -12.89 -9.52
CA PHE A 94 -11.95 -13.60 -9.29
C PHE A 94 -11.97 -14.86 -10.15
N PRO A 95 -12.23 -16.05 -9.56
CA PRO A 95 -12.50 -17.24 -10.35
C PRO A 95 -13.82 -17.06 -11.09
N LEU A 96 -13.83 -17.33 -12.40
CA LEU A 96 -15.03 -17.27 -13.23
C LEU A 96 -15.41 -18.69 -13.68
N PRO A 97 -16.46 -19.29 -13.08
CA PRO A 97 -16.97 -20.58 -13.52
C PRO A 97 -17.52 -20.52 -14.95
N THR A 98 -17.09 -21.46 -15.78
CA THR A 98 -17.52 -21.60 -17.18
C THR A 98 -18.13 -22.99 -17.37
N PRO A 99 -19.34 -23.11 -17.94
CA PRO A 99 -19.99 -24.40 -18.15
C PRO A 99 -19.27 -25.21 -19.24
N HIS A 100 -19.31 -26.53 -19.11
CA HIS A 100 -18.80 -27.44 -20.14
C HIS A 100 -19.75 -27.45 -21.33
N GLN A 101 -19.19 -27.52 -22.55
CA GLN A 101 -20.00 -27.61 -23.77
C GLN A 101 -20.85 -28.89 -23.83
N ASN A 102 -20.34 -29.98 -23.24
CA ASN A 102 -20.98 -31.29 -23.28
C ASN A 102 -21.97 -31.51 -22.13
N ASP A 103 -21.82 -30.78 -21.02
CA ASP A 103 -22.69 -30.88 -19.85
C ASP A 103 -22.82 -29.51 -19.18
N PRO A 104 -23.96 -28.81 -19.36
CA PRO A 104 -24.17 -27.49 -18.78
C PRO A 104 -24.34 -27.51 -17.25
N ALA A 105 -24.49 -28.69 -16.62
CA ALA A 105 -24.53 -28.81 -15.16
C ALA A 105 -23.13 -28.82 -14.53
N ILE A 106 -22.07 -29.01 -15.32
CA ILE A 106 -20.68 -29.02 -14.87
C ILE A 106 -20.02 -27.71 -15.25
N PHE A 107 -19.47 -27.01 -14.26
CA PHE A 107 -18.71 -25.78 -14.44
C PHE A 107 -17.26 -26.02 -14.05
N SER A 108 -16.33 -25.37 -14.76
CA SER A 108 -14.93 -25.30 -14.34
C SER A 108 -14.50 -23.87 -14.13
N TYR A 109 -13.60 -23.67 -13.18
CA TYR A 109 -12.90 -22.40 -13.01
C TYR A 109 -11.42 -22.64 -12.74
N ILE A 110 -10.61 -21.63 -13.05
CA ILE A 110 -9.21 -21.57 -12.65
C ILE A 110 -9.18 -20.95 -11.25
N GLU A 111 -8.69 -21.71 -10.28
CA GLU A 111 -8.54 -21.26 -8.90
C GLU A 111 -7.32 -20.34 -8.80
N PRO A 112 -7.49 -19.05 -8.44
CA PRO A 112 -6.36 -18.15 -8.26
C PRO A 112 -5.50 -18.59 -7.08
N THR A 113 -4.19 -18.60 -7.29
CA THR A 113 -3.19 -18.90 -6.27
C THR A 113 -3.14 -17.81 -5.20
N TYR A 114 -3.37 -16.57 -5.62
CA TYR A 114 -3.41 -15.39 -4.77
C TYR A 114 -4.69 -14.59 -5.02
N GLN A 115 -5.10 -13.75 -4.06
CA GLN A 115 -6.27 -12.89 -4.21
C GLN A 115 -5.99 -11.64 -5.04
N PHE A 116 -4.77 -11.12 -4.97
CA PHE A 116 -4.38 -9.89 -5.67
C PHE A 116 -3.09 -10.06 -6.46
N ILE A 117 -3.01 -9.32 -7.56
CA ILE A 117 -1.82 -9.17 -8.38
C ILE A 117 -1.53 -7.67 -8.56
N LEU A 118 -0.28 -7.30 -8.30
CA LEU A 118 0.27 -5.99 -8.58
C LEU A 118 1.08 -6.09 -9.87
N VAL A 119 0.79 -5.23 -10.84
CA VAL A 119 1.53 -5.19 -12.11
C VAL A 119 2.05 -3.79 -12.32
N SER A 120 3.35 -3.65 -12.59
CA SER A 120 3.92 -2.32 -12.85
C SER A 120 3.23 -1.68 -14.06
N ILE A 121 3.10 -0.35 -14.07
CA ILE A 121 2.48 0.37 -15.21
C ILE A 121 3.18 0.01 -16.54
N ALA A 122 4.51 -0.16 -16.51
CA ALA A 122 5.30 -0.59 -17.66
C ALA A 122 5.14 -2.08 -18.03
N LYS A 123 4.37 -2.85 -17.24
CA LYS A 123 4.14 -4.29 -17.39
C LYS A 123 5.43 -5.11 -17.43
N THR A 124 6.39 -4.73 -16.61
CA THR A 124 7.74 -5.33 -16.53
C THR A 124 7.99 -6.07 -15.23
N TYR A 125 7.26 -5.72 -14.17
CA TYR A 125 7.37 -6.32 -12.85
C TYR A 125 5.98 -6.69 -12.35
N TYR A 126 5.93 -7.71 -11.51
CA TYR A 126 4.72 -8.10 -10.82
C TYR A 126 5.00 -8.53 -9.38
N HIS A 127 3.94 -8.60 -8.59
CA HIS A 127 3.94 -9.21 -7.28
C HIS A 127 2.54 -9.77 -7.00
N MET A 128 2.44 -10.88 -6.28
CA MET A 128 1.16 -11.49 -5.94
C MET A 128 1.03 -11.62 -4.43
N ILE A 129 -0.15 -11.28 -3.90
CA ILE A 129 -0.42 -11.23 -2.46
C ILE A 129 -1.84 -11.72 -2.17
N ASN A 130 -2.03 -12.27 -0.97
CA ASN A 130 -3.36 -12.70 -0.52
C ASN A 130 -4.14 -11.57 0.15
N ASP A 131 -3.45 -10.63 0.77
CA ASP A 131 -4.06 -9.52 1.48
C ASP A 131 -3.20 -8.27 1.36
N LEU A 132 -3.79 -7.12 1.69
CA LEU A 132 -3.14 -5.82 1.66
C LEU A 132 -2.62 -5.41 3.05
N THR A 133 -2.39 -6.34 3.98
CA THR A 133 -1.99 -5.99 5.37
C THR A 133 -0.62 -5.33 5.44
N SER A 134 0.28 -5.65 4.51
CA SER A 134 1.59 -5.00 4.34
C SER A 134 1.53 -3.66 3.61
N CYS A 135 0.33 -3.18 3.29
CA CYS A 135 0.11 -1.95 2.55
C CYS A 135 -0.71 -0.96 3.40
N LYS A 136 -0.37 0.33 3.29
CA LYS A 136 -1.10 1.40 3.99
C LYS A 136 -1.85 2.27 3.00
N GLU A 137 -3.16 2.36 3.17
CA GLU A 137 -3.98 3.28 2.38
C GLU A 137 -3.75 4.72 2.86
N TYR A 138 -3.40 5.61 1.93
CA TYR A 138 -3.19 7.03 2.24
C TYR A 138 -4.28 7.92 1.62
N ILE A 139 -4.81 7.51 0.47
CA ILE A 139 -5.97 8.09 -0.22
C ILE A 139 -6.88 6.92 -0.60
N PRO A 140 -8.22 7.09 -0.64
CA PRO A 140 -9.11 6.06 -1.13
C PRO A 140 -8.59 5.40 -2.41
N LYS A 141 -8.49 4.07 -2.40
CA LYS A 141 -8.00 3.23 -3.52
C LYS A 141 -6.52 3.40 -3.88
N ASN A 142 -5.72 4.07 -3.06
CA ASN A 142 -4.28 4.22 -3.26
C ASN A 142 -3.53 3.72 -2.03
N TRP A 143 -2.63 2.77 -2.27
CA TRP A 143 -1.89 2.09 -1.21
C TRP A 143 -0.39 2.28 -1.37
N LEU A 144 0.28 2.36 -0.22
CA LEU A 144 1.73 2.33 -0.12
C LEU A 144 2.15 0.96 0.43
N GLY A 145 2.81 0.14 -0.39
CA GLY A 145 3.29 -1.19 -0.01
C GLY A 145 4.64 -1.14 0.72
N TYR A 146 4.80 -1.94 1.76
CA TYR A 146 6.04 -2.06 2.53
C TYR A 146 6.64 -3.46 2.39
N GLY A 147 7.94 -3.54 2.08
CA GLY A 147 8.68 -4.81 2.07
C GLY A 147 8.28 -5.80 0.97
N LEU A 148 7.62 -5.33 -0.09
CA LEU A 148 7.19 -6.19 -1.19
C LEU A 148 8.38 -6.57 -2.08
N THR A 149 8.53 -7.86 -2.36
CA THR A 149 9.56 -8.37 -3.28
C THR A 149 8.95 -8.61 -4.65
N THR A 150 9.41 -7.88 -5.66
CA THR A 150 8.83 -7.93 -7.01
C THR A 150 9.60 -8.88 -7.90
N SER A 151 8.86 -9.61 -8.74
CA SER A 151 9.40 -10.53 -9.75
C SER A 151 9.42 -9.83 -11.12
N LYS A 152 10.36 -10.22 -11.99
CA LYS A 152 10.38 -9.70 -13.36
C LYS A 152 9.39 -10.47 -14.20
N LYS A 153 8.86 -9.79 -15.21
CA LYS A 153 7.95 -10.40 -16.18
C LYS A 153 8.48 -11.69 -16.80
N ILE A 154 9.80 -11.80 -17.02
CA ILE A 154 10.41 -12.95 -17.68
C ILE A 154 10.33 -14.24 -16.85
N ASP A 155 10.11 -14.12 -15.55
CA ASP A 155 10.08 -15.23 -14.58
C ASP A 155 8.66 -15.85 -14.53
N PHE A 156 8.03 -16.12 -15.68
CA PHE A 156 6.62 -16.52 -15.85
C PHE A 156 6.25 -17.91 -15.27
N GLU A 157 6.49 -18.19 -14.00
CA GLU A 157 6.21 -19.52 -13.44
C GLU A 157 4.71 -19.71 -13.14
N GLU A 158 4.02 -18.63 -12.79
CA GLU A 158 2.69 -18.67 -12.20
C GLU A 158 1.58 -18.57 -13.26
N CYS A 159 0.47 -19.25 -12.98
CA CYS A 159 -0.65 -19.41 -13.91
C CYS A 159 -1.21 -18.06 -14.37
N GLU A 160 -1.49 -17.19 -13.42
CA GLU A 160 -2.21 -15.92 -13.59
C GLU A 160 -1.36 -14.95 -14.42
N ILE A 161 -0.06 -14.95 -14.18
CA ILE A 161 0.93 -14.18 -14.92
C ILE A 161 1.02 -14.65 -16.37
N GLN A 162 1.00 -15.97 -16.59
CA GLN A 162 0.97 -16.55 -17.92
C GLN A 162 -0.33 -16.21 -18.66
N LEU A 163 -1.48 -16.29 -17.99
CA LEU A 163 -2.78 -15.93 -18.58
C LEU A 163 -2.89 -14.45 -18.91
N LEU A 164 -2.34 -13.56 -18.06
CA LEU A 164 -2.42 -12.12 -18.26
C LEU A 164 -1.55 -11.63 -19.43
N TRP A 165 -0.41 -12.28 -19.66
CA TRP A 165 0.60 -11.77 -20.60
C TRP A 165 0.83 -12.63 -21.84
N LYS A 166 0.50 -13.93 -21.81
CA LYS A 166 0.55 -14.77 -23.01
C LYS A 166 -0.84 -14.80 -23.62
N THR A 167 -0.92 -14.42 -24.89
CA THR A 167 -2.08 -14.79 -25.71
C THR A 167 -2.01 -16.29 -25.96
N THR A 168 -2.63 -17.07 -25.08
CA THR A 168 -2.65 -18.54 -25.17
C THR A 168 -4.06 -19.04 -25.44
N THR A 169 -4.17 -20.02 -26.34
CA THR A 169 -5.40 -20.79 -26.56
C THR A 169 -5.50 -22.00 -25.63
N ILE A 170 -4.40 -22.31 -24.91
CA ILE A 170 -4.28 -23.47 -24.03
C ILE A 170 -4.01 -22.98 -22.60
N ILE A 171 -4.75 -23.50 -21.63
CA ILE A 171 -4.55 -23.16 -20.22
C ILE A 171 -3.17 -23.68 -19.78
N PRO A 172 -2.31 -22.83 -19.17
CA PRO A 172 -1.00 -23.25 -18.66
C PRO A 172 -1.09 -24.41 -17.67
N ARG A 173 -0.08 -25.29 -17.66
CA ARG A 173 -0.02 -26.43 -16.75
C ARG A 173 0.10 -26.04 -15.27
N SER A 174 0.56 -24.83 -14.98
CA SER A 174 0.64 -24.28 -13.63
C SER A 174 -0.73 -23.90 -13.05
N CYS A 175 -1.78 -23.84 -13.88
CA CYS A 175 -3.12 -23.47 -13.43
C CYS A 175 -3.83 -24.63 -12.74
N GLN A 176 -4.39 -24.36 -11.55
CA GLN A 176 -5.27 -25.30 -10.87
C GLN A 176 -6.71 -25.13 -11.36
N ILE A 177 -7.24 -26.16 -12.00
CA ILE A 177 -8.63 -26.18 -12.48
C ILE A 177 -9.48 -26.95 -11.46
N ARG A 178 -10.58 -26.34 -11.04
CA ARG A 178 -11.60 -26.95 -10.18
C ARG A 178 -12.90 -27.12 -10.95
N ASN A 179 -13.66 -28.14 -10.58
CA ASN A 179 -14.98 -28.41 -11.14
C ASN A 179 -16.04 -28.20 -10.06
N LEU A 180 -17.16 -27.63 -10.47
CA LEU A 180 -18.36 -27.44 -9.68
C LEU A 180 -19.50 -28.14 -10.41
N ILE A 181 -20.38 -28.79 -9.66
CA ILE A 181 -21.60 -29.39 -10.19
C ILE A 181 -22.74 -28.53 -9.66
N ALA A 182 -23.59 -28.03 -10.54
CA ALA A 182 -24.80 -27.34 -10.13
C ALA A 182 -25.75 -28.35 -9.50
N GLU A 183 -26.00 -28.22 -8.19
CA GLU A 183 -27.11 -28.92 -7.55
C GLU A 183 -28.42 -28.27 -8.02
N MET A 184 -29.26 -29.07 -8.67
CA MET A 184 -30.61 -28.69 -9.13
C MET A 184 -31.64 -28.92 -8.02
#